data_AF-A0A7Y5EJ11-F1
#
_entry.id   AF-A0A7Y5EJ11-F1
#
_cell.length_a   1.000
_cell.length_b   1.000
_cell.length_c   1.000
_cell.angle_alpha   90.00
_cell.angle_beta   90.00
_cell.angle_gamma   90.00
#
_symmetry.space_group_name_H-M   'P 1'
#
loop_
_entity.id
_entity.type
_entity.pdbx_description
1 polymer ?
#
loop_
_entity_poly.entity_id
_entity_poly.type
_entity_poly.pdbx_seq_one_letter_code
_entity_poly.pdbx_strand_id
1 'polypeptide(L)'
;MRVYNAYRKDSKNKSSVFKHVGISAAAAANRVEGMFANQNNCAFNLDYSVSFLDVLGRVINEKSLEHYLADFCEHVKKFAISEYVITSSKPLRLIDLWDDDPIGSAGPGVVAQGQLTSIEQKEVEDIFYPFSSVIHPPHIFKTLPLREIKRIKQKYSGNYFFKDELNKRKERSRAIGEDFGIAQYQEVVWLDFTFKLRKWALGKGYDSFVYSNNKESNGEDNYITLLPEQIRSTQVCLEFQEDKYMSEMPLILKSLIDNCRGQFSGKYYHLLWGQTCPMSFWK
;
A
#
# COMPACT_ATOMS: atom_id res chain seq x y z
N MET A 1 -9.71 19.37 1.47
CA MET A 1 -9.88 18.67 0.17
C MET A 1 -10.58 17.34 0.40
N ARG A 2 -11.37 16.83 -0.57
CA ARG A 2 -11.96 15.49 -0.46
C ARG A 2 -10.93 14.41 -0.80
N VAL A 3 -10.90 13.34 -0.02
CA VAL A 3 -9.97 12.22 -0.19
C VAL A 3 -10.67 10.91 0.22
N TYR A 4 -10.13 9.79 -0.21
CA TYR A 4 -10.76 8.49 -0.10
C TYR A 4 -9.79 7.44 0.45
N ASN A 5 -10.32 6.50 1.24
CA ASN A 5 -9.55 5.36 1.70
C ASN A 5 -10.44 4.12 1.77
N ALA A 6 -9.89 3.00 1.31
CA ALA A 6 -10.49 1.69 1.52
C ALA A 6 -10.15 1.18 2.93
N TYR A 7 -11.17 0.75 3.67
CA TYR A 7 -11.02 0.16 4.98
C TYR A 7 -11.70 -1.20 5.03
N ARG A 8 -11.13 -2.13 5.81
CA ARG A 8 -11.80 -3.41 6.09
C ARG A 8 -12.98 -3.17 7.04
N LYS A 9 -14.16 -3.69 6.71
CA LYS A 9 -15.41 -3.51 7.47
C LYS A 9 -15.28 -3.98 8.94
N ASP A 10 -14.51 -5.03 9.18
CA ASP A 10 -14.29 -5.59 10.53
C ASP A 10 -13.14 -4.91 11.31
N SER A 11 -12.48 -3.91 10.71
CA SER A 11 -11.35 -3.25 11.34
C SER A 11 -11.80 -2.43 12.54
N LYS A 12 -11.38 -2.85 13.74
CA LYS A 12 -11.55 -2.06 14.98
C LYS A 12 -10.62 -0.85 15.03
N ASN A 13 -9.73 -0.72 14.04
CA ASN A 13 -8.66 0.23 14.05
C ASN A 13 -9.15 1.61 13.60
N LYS A 14 -9.12 2.56 14.53
CA LYS A 14 -9.59 3.93 14.34
C LYS A 14 -8.44 4.94 14.24
N SER A 15 -7.18 4.49 14.17
CA SER A 15 -6.06 5.44 14.07
C SER A 15 -6.19 6.24 12.78
N SER A 16 -6.27 7.56 12.94
CA SER A 16 -6.17 8.52 11.86
C SER A 16 -4.74 8.96 11.61
N VAL A 17 -3.74 8.50 12.37
CA VAL A 17 -2.30 8.71 12.09
C VAL A 17 -1.79 7.59 11.18
N PHE A 18 -0.93 7.96 10.21
CA PHE A 18 -0.46 7.11 9.12
C PHE A 18 -1.61 6.52 8.28
N LYS A 19 -2.69 7.28 8.11
CA LYS A 19 -3.77 6.88 7.21
C LYS A 19 -3.46 7.35 5.80
N HIS A 20 -3.45 6.40 4.86
CA HIS A 20 -3.21 6.66 3.45
C HIS A 20 -4.54 6.97 2.75
N VAL A 21 -4.65 8.17 2.19
CA VAL A 21 -5.88 8.64 1.53
C VAL A 21 -5.53 9.16 0.13
N GLY A 22 -6.25 8.69 -0.90
CA GLY A 22 -6.07 9.14 -2.28
C GLY A 22 -7.03 10.28 -2.62
N ILE A 23 -6.68 11.14 -3.58
CA ILE A 23 -7.59 12.21 -4.04
C ILE A 23 -8.80 11.69 -4.83
N SER A 24 -8.74 10.46 -5.35
CA SER A 24 -9.83 9.80 -6.05
C SER A 24 -10.28 8.52 -5.33
N ALA A 25 -11.57 8.20 -5.45
CA ALA A 25 -12.10 6.92 -4.98
C ALA A 25 -11.56 5.73 -5.79
N ALA A 26 -11.20 5.97 -7.06
CA ALA A 26 -10.56 4.97 -7.91
C ALA A 26 -9.23 4.49 -7.31
N ALA A 27 -8.41 5.39 -6.77
CA ALA A 27 -7.18 5.01 -6.08
C ALA A 27 -7.43 4.07 -4.89
N ALA A 28 -8.52 4.29 -4.14
CA ALA A 28 -8.91 3.41 -3.04
C ALA A 28 -9.35 2.02 -3.53
N ALA A 29 -10.13 1.95 -4.62
CA ALA A 29 -10.55 0.68 -5.22
C ALA A 29 -9.36 -0.10 -5.81
N ASN A 30 -8.46 0.58 -6.50
CA ASN A 30 -7.22 0.04 -7.04
C ASN A 30 -6.30 -0.52 -5.95
N ARG A 31 -6.23 0.13 -4.78
CA ARG A 31 -5.52 -0.40 -3.62
C ARG A 31 -6.13 -1.71 -3.11
N VAL A 32 -7.46 -1.86 -3.10
CA VAL A 32 -8.12 -3.13 -2.73
C VAL A 32 -7.73 -4.27 -3.66
N GLU A 33 -7.66 -3.99 -4.97
CA GLU A 33 -7.14 -4.93 -5.96
C GLU A 33 -5.66 -5.25 -5.73
N GLY A 34 -4.82 -4.23 -5.50
CA GLY A 34 -3.41 -4.42 -5.19
C GLY A 34 -3.19 -5.35 -3.99
N MET A 35 -4.03 -5.23 -2.95
CA MET A 35 -4.01 -6.14 -1.79
C MET A 35 -4.39 -7.58 -2.12
N PHE A 36 -5.21 -7.82 -3.14
CA PHE A 36 -5.54 -9.16 -3.63
C PHE A 36 -4.43 -9.72 -4.50
N ALA A 37 -4.00 -8.95 -5.51
CA ALA A 37 -2.97 -9.34 -6.47
C ALA A 37 -1.59 -9.56 -5.82
N ASN A 38 -1.28 -8.88 -4.71
CA ASN A 38 -0.03 -9.10 -3.97
C ASN A 38 0.01 -10.46 -3.24
N GLN A 39 -1.10 -11.20 -3.14
CA GLN A 39 -1.12 -12.49 -2.44
C GLN A 39 -0.44 -13.59 -3.24
N ASN A 40 -0.54 -13.55 -4.57
CA ASN A 40 0.07 -14.54 -5.45
C ASN A 40 0.47 -13.89 -6.78
N ASN A 41 1.60 -14.32 -7.34
CA ASN A 41 1.91 -13.98 -8.73
C ASN A 41 0.99 -14.81 -9.64
N CYS A 42 0.17 -14.15 -10.45
CA CYS A 42 -0.79 -14.83 -11.32
C CYS A 42 -0.54 -14.48 -12.79
N ALA A 43 -0.87 -15.42 -13.68
CA ALA A 43 -0.88 -15.23 -15.12
C ALA A 43 -2.23 -15.66 -15.70
N PHE A 44 -2.79 -14.86 -16.61
CA PHE A 44 -4.01 -15.19 -17.33
C PHE A 44 -3.66 -15.93 -18.62
N ASN A 45 -4.31 -17.07 -18.85
CA ASN A 45 -4.06 -17.95 -19.98
C ASN A 45 -5.05 -17.71 -21.13
N LEU A 46 -4.72 -18.21 -22.32
CA LEU A 46 -5.55 -18.05 -23.53
C LEU A 46 -6.87 -18.84 -23.48
N ASP A 47 -6.95 -19.85 -22.62
CA ASP A 47 -8.19 -20.59 -22.32
C ASP A 47 -9.00 -19.93 -21.20
N TYR A 48 -8.61 -18.71 -20.80
CA TYR A 48 -9.18 -17.91 -19.73
C TYR A 48 -8.95 -18.48 -18.32
N SER A 49 -8.17 -19.53 -18.14
CA SER A 49 -7.74 -19.95 -16.80
C SER A 49 -6.71 -18.96 -16.22
N VAL A 50 -6.51 -19.04 -14.91
CA VAL A 50 -5.55 -18.23 -14.16
C VAL A 50 -4.57 -19.15 -13.46
N SER A 51 -3.31 -19.10 -13.89
CA SER A 51 -2.19 -19.82 -13.28
C SER A 51 -1.60 -19.04 -12.12
N PHE A 52 -1.37 -19.71 -10.99
CA PHE A 52 -0.66 -19.18 -9.84
C PHE A 52 0.79 -19.64 -9.90
N LEU A 53 1.73 -18.72 -9.70
CA LEU A 53 3.16 -18.90 -9.92
C LEU A 53 3.93 -18.82 -8.61
N ASP A 54 4.93 -19.70 -8.44
CA ASP A 54 5.93 -19.56 -7.38
C ASP A 54 6.91 -18.41 -7.66
N VAL A 55 7.85 -18.20 -6.74
CA VAL A 55 8.91 -17.18 -6.87
C VAL A 55 9.85 -17.40 -8.06
N LEU A 56 9.89 -18.60 -8.64
CA LEU A 56 10.67 -18.93 -9.84
C LEU A 56 9.81 -18.87 -11.11
N GLY A 57 8.54 -18.47 -11.02
CA GLY A 57 7.61 -18.39 -12.15
C GLY A 57 7.01 -19.74 -12.55
N ARG A 58 7.12 -20.78 -11.72
CA ARG A 58 6.55 -22.11 -12.01
C ARG A 58 5.10 -22.15 -11.56
N VAL A 59 4.24 -22.74 -12.39
CA VAL A 59 2.82 -22.94 -12.06
C VAL A 59 2.70 -23.91 -10.89
N ILE A 60 2.04 -23.46 -9.82
CA ILE A 60 1.79 -24.25 -8.60
C ILE A 60 0.31 -24.57 -8.40
N ASN A 61 -0.58 -23.82 -9.05
CA ASN A 61 -2.02 -24.03 -9.01
C ASN A 61 -2.67 -23.33 -10.22
N GLU A 62 -3.90 -23.72 -10.55
CA GLU A 62 -4.68 -23.10 -11.62
C GLU A 62 -6.15 -23.02 -11.21
N LYS A 63 -6.84 -21.95 -11.62
CA LYS A 63 -8.29 -21.78 -11.43
C LYS A 63 -8.95 -21.34 -12.73
N SER A 64 -10.23 -21.64 -12.91
CA SER A 64 -11.00 -20.99 -13.97
C SER A 64 -11.17 -19.49 -13.66
N LEU A 65 -11.38 -18.68 -14.71
CA LEU A 65 -11.66 -17.25 -14.54
C LEU A 65 -12.76 -16.98 -13.51
N GLU A 66 -13.85 -17.72 -13.60
CA GLU A 66 -15.03 -17.55 -12.76
C GLU A 66 -14.72 -17.76 -11.28
N HIS A 67 -13.99 -18.82 -10.93
CA HIS A 67 -13.57 -19.06 -9.55
C HIS A 67 -12.60 -17.97 -9.05
N TYR A 68 -11.68 -17.52 -9.91
CA TYR A 68 -10.75 -16.45 -9.53
C TYR A 68 -11.47 -15.11 -9.29
N LEU A 69 -12.47 -14.78 -10.11
CA LEU A 69 -13.30 -13.60 -9.92
C LEU A 69 -14.20 -13.71 -8.68
N ALA A 70 -14.70 -14.90 -8.36
CA ALA A 70 -15.41 -15.14 -7.11
C ALA A 70 -14.50 -14.92 -5.89
N ASP A 71 -13.27 -15.45 -5.90
CA ASP A 71 -12.28 -15.18 -4.84
C ASP A 71 -12.01 -13.68 -4.68
N PHE A 72 -11.91 -12.97 -5.81
CA PHE A 72 -11.72 -11.53 -5.81
C PHE A 72 -12.93 -10.80 -5.21
N CYS A 73 -14.16 -11.18 -5.56
CA CYS A 73 -15.37 -10.62 -4.97
C CYS A 73 -15.42 -10.85 -3.45
N GLU A 74 -15.11 -12.06 -3.00
CA GLU A 74 -15.03 -12.37 -1.56
C GLU A 74 -13.99 -11.51 -0.84
N HIS A 75 -12.87 -11.21 -1.49
CA HIS A 75 -11.88 -10.29 -0.97
C HIS A 75 -12.42 -8.86 -0.92
N VAL A 76 -12.93 -8.32 -2.04
CA VAL A 76 -13.39 -6.92 -2.16
C VAL A 76 -14.54 -6.62 -1.20
N LYS A 77 -15.48 -7.55 -0.99
CA LYS A 77 -16.62 -7.38 -0.06
C LYS A 77 -16.21 -7.14 1.39
N LYS A 78 -14.98 -7.52 1.78
CA LYS A 78 -14.42 -7.23 3.10
C LYS A 78 -14.09 -5.75 3.29
N PHE A 79 -14.11 -4.96 2.22
CA PHE A 79 -13.76 -3.55 2.20
C PHE A 79 -14.96 -2.66 1.89
N ALA A 80 -14.85 -1.40 2.31
CA ALA A 80 -15.65 -0.31 1.82
C ALA A 80 -14.77 0.92 1.58
N ILE A 81 -15.20 1.83 0.72
CA ILE A 81 -14.46 3.06 0.41
C ILE A 81 -15.15 4.22 1.12
N SER A 82 -14.48 4.83 2.09
CA SER A 82 -14.99 6.02 2.77
C SER A 82 -14.41 7.29 2.17
N GLU A 83 -15.24 8.32 2.09
CA GLU A 83 -14.84 9.69 1.79
C GLU A 83 -14.53 10.46 3.09
N TYR A 84 -13.49 11.29 3.02
CA TYR A 84 -13.05 12.17 4.08
C TYR A 84 -12.76 13.57 3.54
N VAL A 85 -12.74 14.55 4.43
CA VAL A 85 -12.09 15.84 4.20
C VAL A 85 -10.74 15.83 4.91
N ILE A 86 -9.66 16.07 4.16
CA ILE A 86 -8.32 16.27 4.72
C ILE A 86 -7.99 17.75 4.90
N THR A 87 -7.32 18.05 6.00
CA THR A 87 -6.64 19.31 6.30
C THR A 87 -5.13 19.08 6.18
N SER A 88 -4.54 19.65 5.13
CA SER A 88 -3.11 19.56 4.80
C SER A 88 -2.70 20.90 4.20
N SER A 89 -1.90 21.67 4.93
CA SER A 89 -1.44 23.01 4.57
C SER A 89 0.02 23.00 4.13
N LYS A 90 0.88 22.18 4.75
CA LYS A 90 2.30 22.06 4.43
C LYS A 90 2.70 20.58 4.29
N PRO A 91 2.30 19.91 3.19
CA PRO A 91 2.68 18.53 2.95
C PRO A 91 4.17 18.42 2.58
N LEU A 92 4.85 17.39 3.09
CA LEU A 92 6.19 17.00 2.66
C LEU A 92 6.08 15.94 1.55
N ARG A 93 6.62 16.25 0.37
CA ARG A 93 6.61 15.33 -0.78
C ARG A 93 7.64 14.22 -0.61
N LEU A 94 7.16 12.98 -0.60
CA LEU A 94 7.99 11.77 -0.56
C LEU A 94 8.07 11.11 -1.94
N ILE A 95 9.11 10.32 -2.15
CA ILE A 95 9.30 9.48 -3.33
C ILE A 95 8.75 8.08 -3.03
N ASP A 96 7.79 7.60 -3.83
CA ASP A 96 7.38 6.20 -3.80
C ASP A 96 8.35 5.32 -4.59
N LEU A 97 9.11 4.49 -3.86
CA LEU A 97 10.11 3.58 -4.44
C LEU A 97 9.60 2.13 -4.56
N TRP A 98 8.44 1.83 -3.96
CA TRP A 98 7.94 0.46 -3.81
C TRP A 98 6.55 0.25 -4.42
N ASP A 99 5.88 1.31 -4.86
CA ASP A 99 4.49 1.28 -5.31
C ASP A 99 3.56 0.69 -4.22
N ASP A 100 3.86 0.92 -2.94
CA ASP A 100 3.12 0.38 -1.79
C ASP A 100 3.18 1.37 -0.61
N ASP A 101 4.36 1.54 0.02
CA ASP A 101 4.58 2.46 1.15
C ASP A 101 6.05 2.98 1.18
N PRO A 102 6.32 4.28 1.00
CA PRO A 102 7.70 4.75 0.85
C PRO A 102 8.50 4.99 2.13
N ILE A 103 7.87 5.16 3.29
CA ILE A 103 8.47 6.03 4.32
C ILE A 103 9.79 5.48 4.89
N GLY A 104 9.74 4.30 5.52
CA GLY A 104 10.89 3.78 6.26
C GLY A 104 11.94 3.09 5.40
N SER A 105 11.51 2.47 4.32
CA SER A 105 12.35 1.65 3.45
C SER A 105 13.06 2.45 2.36
N ALA A 106 12.58 3.65 2.01
CA ALA A 106 13.24 4.50 1.01
C ALA A 106 14.59 5.07 1.45
N GLY A 107 14.87 5.07 2.76
CA GLY A 107 16.15 5.52 3.30
C GLY A 107 16.35 7.05 3.18
N PRO A 108 17.59 7.54 3.16
CA PRO A 108 17.89 8.98 3.19
C PRO A 108 17.34 9.77 1.99
N GLY A 109 17.07 9.09 0.87
CA GLY A 109 16.49 9.69 -0.34
C GLY A 109 14.96 9.74 -0.35
N VAL A 110 14.29 9.52 0.78
CA VAL A 110 12.82 9.42 0.83
C VAL A 110 12.10 10.72 0.44
N VAL A 111 12.71 11.88 0.65
CA VAL A 111 12.10 13.17 0.34
C VAL A 111 12.45 13.60 -1.09
N ALA A 112 11.46 14.09 -1.83
CA ALA A 112 11.67 14.52 -3.22
C ALA A 112 12.67 15.68 -3.31
N GLN A 113 13.47 15.68 -4.39
CA GLN A 113 14.48 16.70 -4.63
C GLN A 113 13.88 18.11 -4.66
N GLY A 114 14.57 19.07 -4.05
CA GLY A 114 14.16 20.48 -4.02
C GLY A 114 13.09 20.82 -2.98
N GLN A 115 12.64 19.86 -2.17
CA GLN A 115 11.68 20.10 -1.08
C GLN A 115 12.34 20.58 0.21
N LEU A 116 13.64 20.30 0.36
CA LEU A 116 14.41 20.55 1.57
C LEU A 116 15.54 21.54 1.30
N THR A 117 15.84 22.35 2.31
CA THR A 117 17.13 23.05 2.38
C THR A 117 18.27 22.04 2.59
N SER A 118 19.52 22.44 2.30
CA SER A 118 20.68 21.56 2.54
C SER A 118 20.83 21.13 4.01
N ILE A 119 20.38 21.96 4.95
CA ILE A 119 20.40 21.63 6.38
C ILE A 119 19.36 20.56 6.69
N GLU A 120 18.12 20.74 6.22
CA GLU A 120 17.05 19.75 6.39
C GLU A 120 17.37 18.43 5.71
N GLN A 121 17.99 18.47 4.53
CA GLN A 121 18.45 17.27 3.83
C GLN A 121 19.43 16.46 4.70
N LYS A 122 20.42 17.13 5.31
CA LYS A 122 21.37 16.49 6.21
C LYS A 122 20.69 15.91 7.46
N GLU A 123 19.74 16.63 8.04
CA GLU A 123 18.97 16.13 9.19
C GLU A 123 18.15 14.88 8.82
N VAL A 124 17.58 14.83 7.61
CA VAL A 124 16.88 13.63 7.11
C VAL A 124 17.88 12.48 6.90
N GLU A 125 19.04 12.73 6.30
CA GLU A 125 20.10 11.72 6.17
C GLU A 125 20.52 11.14 7.53
N ASP A 126 20.68 12.00 8.55
CA ASP A 126 21.03 11.61 9.91
C ASP A 126 19.95 10.73 10.57
N ILE A 127 18.66 10.90 10.21
CA ILE A 127 17.57 10.02 10.69
C ILE A 127 17.79 8.58 10.24
N PHE A 128 18.27 8.39 9.02
CA PHE A 128 18.42 7.08 8.37
C PHE A 128 19.80 6.45 8.56
N TYR A 129 20.74 7.11 9.25
CA TYR A 129 22.02 6.50 9.61
C TYR A 129 21.81 5.13 10.31
N PRO A 130 22.56 4.06 9.95
CA PRO A 130 23.76 4.05 9.10
C PRO A 130 23.51 3.81 7.59
N PHE A 131 22.27 3.90 7.13
CA PHE A 131 21.93 3.59 5.74
C PHE A 131 22.15 4.80 4.84
N SER A 132 22.77 4.58 3.68
CA SER A 132 23.07 5.61 2.68
C SER A 132 22.19 5.52 1.42
N SER A 133 21.27 4.57 1.37
CA SER A 133 20.41 4.29 0.22
C SER A 133 19.14 3.56 0.66
N VAL A 134 18.34 3.12 -0.31
CA VAL A 134 17.16 2.27 -0.10
C VAL A 134 17.50 1.08 0.79
N ILE A 135 16.68 0.90 1.82
CA ILE A 135 16.90 -0.06 2.90
C ILE A 135 16.19 -1.36 2.57
N HIS A 136 16.87 -2.24 1.83
CA HIS A 136 16.40 -3.60 1.60
C HIS A 136 16.56 -4.47 2.86
N PRO A 137 15.74 -5.52 3.05
CA PRO A 137 15.86 -6.40 4.21
C PRO A 137 17.28 -6.93 4.47
N PRO A 138 18.06 -7.38 3.46
CA PRO A 138 19.43 -7.84 3.69
C PRO A 138 20.37 -6.76 4.24
N HIS A 139 20.13 -5.48 3.95
CA HIS A 139 20.93 -4.38 4.49
C HIS A 139 20.74 -4.26 6.00
N ILE A 140 19.51 -4.42 6.49
CA ILE A 140 19.20 -4.33 7.92
C ILE A 140 19.98 -5.36 8.72
N PHE A 141 19.96 -6.62 8.28
CA PHE A 141 20.65 -7.71 8.98
C PHE A 141 22.17 -7.63 8.89
N LYS A 142 22.72 -6.93 7.88
CA LYS A 142 24.16 -6.66 7.76
C LYS A 142 24.61 -5.49 8.63
N THR A 143 23.74 -4.49 8.81
CA THR A 143 24.08 -3.23 9.47
C THR A 143 23.75 -3.23 10.96
N LEU A 144 22.60 -3.81 11.35
CA LEU A 144 22.09 -3.75 12.72
C LEU A 144 22.09 -5.13 13.38
N PRO A 145 22.71 -5.30 14.56
CA PRO A 145 22.63 -6.55 15.30
C PRO A 145 21.21 -6.77 15.82
N LEU A 146 20.76 -8.03 15.87
CA LEU A 146 19.41 -8.40 16.31
C LEU A 146 19.02 -7.84 17.70
N ARG A 147 20.00 -7.71 18.60
CA ARG A 147 19.81 -7.12 19.94
C ARG A 147 19.35 -5.67 19.85
N GLU A 148 19.86 -4.90 18.89
CA GLU A 148 19.49 -3.51 18.68
C GLU A 148 18.07 -3.40 18.12
N ILE A 149 17.72 -4.23 17.13
CA ILE A 149 16.36 -4.29 16.59
C ILE A 149 15.34 -4.63 17.70
N LYS A 150 15.68 -5.58 18.58
CA LYS A 150 14.83 -5.92 19.75
C LYS A 150 14.67 -4.73 20.71
N ARG A 151 15.71 -3.92 20.93
CA ARG A 151 15.64 -2.69 21.74
C ARG A 151 14.74 -1.65 21.11
N ILE A 152 14.79 -1.47 19.79
CA ILE A 152 13.86 -0.60 19.06
C ILE A 152 12.42 -1.03 19.32
N LYS A 153 12.12 -2.32 19.13
CA LYS A 153 10.78 -2.86 19.41
C LYS A 153 10.33 -2.60 20.87
N GLN A 154 11.23 -2.78 21.83
CA GLN A 154 10.94 -2.54 23.25
C GLN A 154 10.67 -1.06 23.56
N LYS A 155 11.42 -0.14 22.96
CA LYS A 155 11.21 1.32 23.08
C LYS A 155 9.78 1.73 22.71
N TYR A 156 9.19 1.07 21.72
CA TYR A 156 7.81 1.34 21.28
C TYR A 156 6.74 0.47 21.96
N SER A 157 7.10 -0.33 22.97
CA SER A 157 6.16 -1.21 23.66
C SER A 157 4.99 -0.49 24.35
N GLY A 158 5.10 0.81 24.63
CA GLY A 158 4.00 1.65 25.12
C GLY A 158 3.28 2.48 24.04
N ASN A 159 3.79 2.52 22.81
CA ASN A 159 3.27 3.39 21.75
C ASN A 159 2.13 2.70 20.99
N TYR A 160 0.91 3.21 21.14
CA TYR A 160 -0.28 2.67 20.46
C TYR A 160 -0.16 2.69 18.93
N PHE A 161 0.26 3.82 18.34
CA PHE A 161 0.39 3.96 16.90
C PHE A 161 1.42 2.99 16.31
N PHE A 162 2.53 2.76 17.00
CA PHE A 162 3.56 1.83 16.53
C PHE A 162 3.05 0.38 16.54
N LYS A 163 2.36 -0.03 17.62
CA LYS A 163 1.76 -1.36 17.71
C LYS A 163 0.74 -1.58 16.60
N ASP A 164 -0.05 -0.54 16.34
CA ASP A 164 -1.09 -0.57 15.33
C ASP A 164 -0.50 -0.76 13.92
N GLU A 165 0.50 0.04 13.56
CA GLU A 165 1.23 -0.09 12.30
C GLU A 165 1.95 -1.43 12.14
N LEU A 166 2.52 -1.96 13.23
CA LEU A 166 3.17 -3.28 13.21
C LEU A 166 2.16 -4.42 13.05
N ASN A 167 0.96 -4.29 13.63
CA ASN A 167 -0.12 -5.26 13.46
C ASN A 167 -0.63 -5.27 12.01
N LYS A 168 -0.78 -4.10 11.36
CA LYS A 168 -1.12 -4.03 9.93
C LYS A 168 -0.12 -4.81 9.06
N ARG A 169 1.18 -4.66 9.35
CA ARG A 169 2.25 -5.41 8.67
C ARG A 169 2.18 -6.91 8.95
N LYS A 170 1.93 -7.30 10.20
CA LYS A 170 1.70 -8.71 10.56
C LYS A 170 0.55 -9.34 9.80
N GLU A 171 -0.57 -8.62 9.66
CA GLU A 171 -1.72 -9.07 8.88
C GLU A 171 -1.37 -9.20 7.39
N ARG A 172 -0.61 -8.24 6.84
CA ARG A 172 -0.11 -8.28 5.45
C ARG A 172 0.79 -9.51 5.22
N SER A 173 1.79 -9.74 6.08
CA SER A 173 2.68 -10.91 6.00
C SER A 173 1.89 -12.22 6.06
N ARG A 174 0.87 -12.31 6.94
CA ARG A 174 0.00 -13.48 7.00
C ARG A 174 -0.77 -13.70 5.70
N ALA A 175 -1.28 -12.64 5.08
CA ALA A 175 -2.06 -12.75 3.84
C ALA A 175 -1.23 -13.25 2.65
N ILE A 176 0.08 -12.97 2.64
CA ILE A 176 1.01 -13.40 1.58
C ILE A 176 1.81 -14.67 1.95
N GLY A 177 1.52 -15.30 3.10
CA GLY A 177 2.23 -16.50 3.57
C GLY A 177 3.68 -16.26 4.03
N GLU A 178 4.07 -15.02 4.31
CA GLU A 178 5.40 -14.68 4.83
C GLU A 178 5.53 -15.03 6.33
N ASP A 179 6.67 -15.59 6.72
CA ASP A 179 7.00 -15.81 8.13
C ASP A 179 7.28 -14.49 8.85
N PHE A 180 6.24 -13.94 9.49
CA PHE A 180 6.36 -12.74 10.30
C PHE A 180 7.28 -12.91 11.53
N GLY A 181 7.59 -14.14 11.94
CA GLY A 181 8.61 -14.42 12.94
C GLY A 181 9.97 -13.86 12.55
N ILE A 182 10.27 -13.86 11.24
CA ILE A 182 11.49 -13.31 10.64
C ILE A 182 11.26 -11.87 10.15
N ALA A 183 10.21 -11.66 9.35
CA ALA A 183 9.96 -10.36 8.71
C ALA A 183 9.74 -9.22 9.71
N GLN A 184 9.22 -9.49 10.91
CA GLN A 184 9.01 -8.46 11.94
C GLN A 184 10.25 -7.62 12.24
N TYR A 185 11.46 -8.16 12.08
CA TYR A 185 12.69 -7.44 12.42
C TYR A 185 12.98 -6.32 11.41
N GLN A 186 12.73 -6.57 10.12
CA GLN A 186 12.86 -5.53 9.09
C GLN A 186 11.76 -4.46 9.26
N GLU A 187 10.54 -4.90 9.56
CA GLU A 187 9.38 -4.02 9.74
C GLU A 187 9.54 -3.10 10.94
N VAL A 188 10.12 -3.59 12.04
CA VAL A 188 10.44 -2.77 13.23
C VAL A 188 11.41 -1.64 12.89
N VAL A 189 12.42 -1.91 12.07
CA VAL A 189 13.43 -0.91 11.68
C VAL A 189 12.81 0.14 10.75
N TRP A 190 12.09 -0.30 9.71
CA TRP A 190 11.37 0.63 8.83
C TRP A 190 10.36 1.48 9.58
N LEU A 191 9.67 0.91 10.58
CA LEU A 191 8.76 1.68 11.43
C LEU A 191 9.48 2.68 12.33
N ASP A 192 10.62 2.34 12.93
CA ASP A 192 11.38 3.30 13.72
C ASP A 192 11.80 4.51 12.87
N PHE A 193 12.28 4.30 11.64
CA PHE A 193 12.59 5.38 10.72
C PHE A 193 11.36 6.19 10.33
N THR A 194 10.23 5.52 10.04
CA THR A 194 8.95 6.18 9.75
C THR A 194 8.52 7.11 10.90
N PHE A 195 8.65 6.66 12.15
CA PHE A 195 8.30 7.46 13.33
C PHE A 195 9.30 8.59 13.59
N LYS A 196 10.61 8.37 13.36
CA LYS A 196 11.64 9.41 13.46
C LYS A 196 11.41 10.50 12.41
N LEU A 197 11.17 10.13 11.15
CA LEU A 197 10.86 11.07 10.07
C LEU A 197 9.59 11.85 10.37
N ARG A 198 8.52 11.18 10.84
CA ARG A 198 7.30 11.86 11.30
C ARG A 198 7.60 12.90 12.38
N LYS A 199 8.38 12.54 13.40
CA LYS A 199 8.72 13.46 14.50
C LYS A 199 9.49 14.67 13.98
N TRP A 200 10.46 14.45 13.09
CA TRP A 200 11.23 15.51 12.47
C TRP A 200 10.35 16.43 11.61
N ALA A 201 9.52 15.86 10.74
CA ALA A 201 8.64 16.60 9.84
C ALA A 201 7.69 17.52 10.61
N LEU A 202 7.05 17.01 11.66
CA LEU A 202 6.22 17.80 12.56
C LEU A 202 7.02 18.93 13.24
N GLY A 203 8.26 18.67 13.63
CA GLY A 203 9.16 19.67 14.20
C GLY A 203 9.55 20.80 13.23
N LYS A 204 9.52 20.55 11.92
CA LYS A 204 9.73 21.54 10.84
C LYS A 204 8.43 22.17 10.33
N GLY A 205 7.31 21.84 10.97
CA GLY A 205 5.98 22.36 10.65
C GLY A 205 5.32 21.72 9.43
N TYR A 206 5.85 20.62 8.89
CA TYR A 206 5.11 19.82 7.92
C TYR A 206 3.99 19.09 8.64
N ASP A 207 2.80 19.05 8.04
CA ASP A 207 1.61 18.47 8.67
C ASP A 207 1.23 17.11 8.10
N SER A 208 1.65 16.78 6.88
CA SER A 208 1.28 15.57 6.15
C SER A 208 2.44 15.10 5.30
N PHE A 209 2.42 13.83 4.90
CA PHE A 209 3.22 13.38 3.76
C PHE A 209 2.34 13.30 2.52
N VAL A 210 2.94 13.52 1.36
CA VAL A 210 2.27 13.34 0.08
C VAL A 210 3.18 12.60 -0.89
N TYR A 211 2.64 11.66 -1.66
CA TYR A 211 3.37 10.87 -2.65
C TYR A 211 2.46 10.55 -3.83
N SER A 212 3.02 10.09 -4.93
CA SER A 212 2.26 9.60 -6.08
C SER A 212 2.82 8.26 -6.54
N ASN A 213 1.96 7.36 -7.02
CA ASN A 213 2.37 6.09 -7.61
C ASN A 213 1.49 5.74 -8.80
N ASN A 214 2.02 4.94 -9.71
CA ASN A 214 1.25 4.53 -10.89
C ASN A 214 0.39 3.30 -10.61
N LYS A 215 0.79 2.45 -9.66
CA LYS A 215 0.14 1.18 -9.36
C LYS A 215 -1.23 1.32 -8.70
N GLU A 216 -1.46 2.35 -7.90
CA GLU A 216 -2.74 2.53 -7.20
C GLU A 216 -3.50 3.73 -7.74
N SER A 217 -2.81 4.84 -7.97
CA SER A 217 -3.44 6.14 -8.23
C SER A 217 -3.16 6.71 -9.61
N ASN A 218 -2.56 5.93 -10.53
CA ASN A 218 -2.23 6.39 -11.89
C ASN A 218 -1.48 7.74 -11.91
N GLY A 219 -0.58 7.95 -10.96
CA GLY A 219 0.23 9.16 -10.79
C GLY A 219 -0.45 10.27 -9.97
N GLU A 220 -1.68 10.08 -9.50
CA GLU A 220 -2.36 11.04 -8.63
C GLU A 220 -1.75 11.08 -7.23
N ASP A 221 -1.92 12.22 -6.55
CA ASP A 221 -1.46 12.45 -5.19
C ASP A 221 -2.23 11.57 -4.17
N ASN A 222 -1.47 10.95 -3.29
CA ASN A 222 -1.91 10.29 -2.07
C ASN A 222 -1.30 10.99 -0.87
N TYR A 223 -2.09 11.13 0.20
CA TYR A 223 -1.67 11.77 1.44
C TYR A 223 -1.56 10.74 2.55
N ILE A 224 -0.61 10.98 3.45
CA ILE A 224 -0.43 10.24 4.68
C ILE A 224 -0.55 11.24 5.83
N THR A 225 -1.51 10.99 6.69
CA THR A 225 -1.75 11.83 7.87
C THR A 225 -0.67 11.62 8.94
N LEU A 226 -0.18 12.70 9.54
CA LEU A 226 0.77 12.68 10.65
C LEU A 226 0.10 12.98 11.99
N LEU A 227 -1.05 13.64 12.00
CA LEU A 227 -1.79 14.05 13.19
C LEU A 227 -3.20 13.44 13.21
N PRO A 228 -3.76 13.10 14.39
CA PRO A 228 -5.06 12.45 14.50
C PRO A 228 -6.24 13.24 13.88
N GLU A 229 -6.20 14.56 13.95
CA GLU A 229 -7.31 15.45 13.59
C GLU A 229 -7.32 15.88 12.12
N GLN A 230 -6.37 15.41 11.30
CA GLN A 230 -6.24 15.86 9.92
C GLN A 230 -7.33 15.41 8.97
N ILE A 231 -8.07 14.36 9.34
CA ILE A 231 -9.13 13.82 8.50
C ILE A 231 -10.45 13.80 9.25
N ARG A 232 -11.50 14.22 8.55
CA ARG A 232 -12.88 14.17 9.04
C ARG A 232 -13.72 13.36 8.08
N SER A 233 -14.43 12.34 8.59
CA SER A 233 -15.37 11.55 7.79
C SER A 233 -16.51 12.42 7.28
N THR A 234 -16.89 12.25 6.01
CA THR A 234 -18.12 12.85 5.45
C THR A 234 -19.34 11.96 5.62
N GLN A 235 -19.18 10.76 6.20
CA GLN A 235 -20.19 9.70 6.28
C GLN A 235 -20.58 9.09 4.94
N VAL A 236 -19.99 9.54 3.83
CA VAL A 236 -20.14 8.88 2.54
C VAL A 236 -19.28 7.62 2.51
N CYS A 237 -19.90 6.51 2.19
CA CYS A 237 -19.28 5.20 2.11
C CYS A 237 -19.81 4.48 0.87
N LEU A 238 -18.91 3.96 0.05
CA LEU A 238 -19.24 3.24 -1.17
C LEU A 238 -19.03 1.74 -0.93
N GLU A 239 -20.00 0.95 -1.39
CA GLU A 239 -20.01 -0.49 -1.28
C GLU A 239 -19.88 -1.15 -2.65
N PHE A 240 -19.17 -2.27 -2.67
CA PHE A 240 -18.94 -3.06 -3.87
C PHE A 240 -20.23 -3.72 -4.36
N GLN A 241 -20.50 -3.58 -5.65
CA GLN A 241 -21.66 -4.12 -6.36
C GLN A 241 -21.28 -5.45 -7.02
N GLU A 242 -21.23 -6.53 -6.23
CA GLU A 242 -20.80 -7.86 -6.68
C GLU A 242 -21.61 -8.38 -7.88
N ASP A 243 -22.94 -8.32 -7.83
CA ASP A 243 -23.79 -8.83 -8.92
C ASP A 243 -23.49 -8.13 -10.25
N LYS A 244 -23.24 -6.82 -10.20
CA LYS A 244 -22.85 -6.04 -11.38
C LYS A 244 -21.46 -6.46 -11.87
N TYR A 245 -20.50 -6.58 -10.96
CA TYR A 245 -19.14 -6.99 -11.30
C TYR A 245 -19.11 -8.39 -11.95
N MET A 246 -19.79 -9.37 -11.35
CA MET A 246 -19.83 -10.75 -11.83
C MET A 246 -20.58 -10.91 -13.15
N SER A 247 -21.52 -10.02 -13.47
CA SER A 247 -22.22 -10.03 -14.76
C SER A 247 -21.45 -9.35 -15.90
N GLU A 248 -20.64 -8.33 -15.60
CA GLU A 248 -19.92 -7.54 -16.62
C GLU A 248 -18.46 -7.98 -16.81
N MET A 249 -17.70 -8.17 -15.72
CA MET A 249 -16.24 -8.32 -15.78
C MET A 249 -15.73 -9.58 -16.50
N PRO A 250 -16.38 -10.77 -16.41
CA PRO A 250 -15.92 -11.94 -17.14
C PRO A 250 -15.85 -11.71 -18.66
N LEU A 251 -16.80 -10.96 -19.22
CA LEU A 251 -16.83 -10.63 -20.66
C LEU A 251 -15.72 -9.65 -21.03
N ILE A 252 -15.49 -8.64 -20.19
CA ILE A 252 -14.43 -7.64 -20.37
C ILE A 252 -13.05 -8.32 -20.36
N LEU A 253 -12.79 -9.17 -19.37
CA LEU A 253 -11.52 -9.89 -19.25
C LEU A 253 -11.28 -10.86 -20.40
N LYS A 254 -12.30 -11.62 -20.82
CA LYS A 254 -12.19 -12.48 -22.02
C LYS A 254 -11.82 -11.67 -23.26
N SER A 255 -12.46 -10.53 -23.46
CA SER A 255 -12.13 -9.63 -24.57
C SER A 255 -10.69 -9.12 -24.51
N LEU A 256 -10.21 -8.73 -23.32
CA LEU A 256 -8.80 -8.32 -23.13
C LEU A 256 -7.83 -9.46 -23.46
N ILE A 257 -8.11 -10.67 -22.98
CA ILE A 257 -7.27 -11.86 -23.24
C ILE A 257 -7.23 -12.16 -24.75
N ASP A 258 -8.39 -12.13 -25.42
CA ASP A 258 -8.48 -12.39 -26.87
C ASP A 258 -7.77 -11.34 -27.72
N ASN A 259 -7.91 -10.05 -27.36
CA ASN A 259 -7.28 -8.93 -28.08
C ASN A 259 -5.75 -8.95 -27.98
N CYS A 260 -5.20 -9.65 -27.00
CA CYS A 260 -3.77 -9.70 -26.73
C CYS A 260 -3.11 -11.02 -27.14
N ARG A 261 -3.77 -11.87 -27.93
CA ARG A 261 -3.18 -13.07 -28.53
C ARG A 261 -1.89 -12.70 -29.27
N GLY A 262 -0.75 -12.97 -28.64
CA GLY A 262 0.61 -12.73 -29.17
C GLY A 262 1.35 -11.49 -28.63
N GLN A 263 0.82 -10.73 -27.66
CA GLN A 263 1.44 -9.48 -27.18
C GLN A 263 1.58 -9.33 -25.65
N PHE A 264 1.23 -10.33 -24.84
CA PHE A 264 1.42 -10.27 -23.39
C PHE A 264 2.89 -10.49 -22.99
N SER A 265 3.72 -9.47 -23.17
CA SER A 265 5.01 -9.36 -22.47
C SER A 265 5.00 -8.08 -21.64
N GLY A 266 4.60 -8.17 -20.37
CA GLY A 266 4.58 -7.00 -19.48
C GLY A 266 3.88 -7.25 -18.16
N LYS A 267 4.09 -6.35 -17.20
CA LYS A 267 3.29 -6.26 -15.97
C LYS A 267 2.08 -5.39 -16.26
N TYR A 268 0.90 -5.87 -15.87
CA TYR A 268 -0.36 -5.15 -16.04
C TYR A 268 -0.93 -4.84 -14.66
N TYR A 269 -1.31 -3.57 -14.47
CA TYR A 269 -2.06 -3.11 -13.32
C TYR A 269 -3.53 -3.00 -13.68
N HIS A 270 -4.41 -3.11 -12.69
CA HIS A 270 -5.85 -2.90 -12.86
C HIS A 270 -6.56 -3.91 -13.75
N LEU A 271 -5.98 -5.09 -13.91
CA LEU A 271 -6.54 -6.11 -14.77
C LEU A 271 -7.88 -6.60 -14.21
N LEU A 272 -8.04 -6.73 -12.90
CA LEU A 272 -9.32 -7.14 -12.30
C LEU A 272 -10.41 -6.05 -12.39
N TRP A 273 -10.04 -4.84 -12.81
CA TRP A 273 -10.99 -3.79 -13.22
C TRP A 273 -11.11 -3.65 -14.73
N GLY A 274 -10.57 -4.61 -15.50
CA GLY A 274 -10.56 -4.57 -16.96
C GLY A 274 -9.77 -3.40 -17.53
N GLN A 275 -8.80 -2.87 -16.78
CA GLN A 275 -8.07 -1.63 -17.09
C GLN A 275 -8.99 -0.41 -17.29
N THR A 276 -10.18 -0.44 -16.67
CA THR A 276 -11.13 0.67 -16.68
C THR A 276 -11.25 1.30 -15.28
N CYS A 277 -11.99 2.40 -15.17
CA CYS A 277 -12.25 3.01 -13.87
C CYS A 277 -13.09 2.06 -12.98
N PRO A 278 -12.58 1.65 -11.80
CA PRO A 278 -13.26 0.67 -10.96
C PRO A 278 -14.58 1.17 -10.36
N MET A 279 -14.77 2.49 -10.32
CA MET A 279 -15.90 3.13 -9.63
C MET A 279 -17.27 2.78 -10.20
N SER A 280 -17.34 2.21 -11.40
CA SER A 280 -18.59 1.65 -11.96
C SER A 280 -19.16 0.51 -11.10
N PHE A 281 -18.34 -0.13 -10.25
CA PHE A 281 -18.70 -1.24 -9.36
C PHE A 281 -18.79 -0.84 -7.89
N TRP A 282 -18.78 0.45 -7.56
CA TRP A 282 -18.90 0.96 -6.20
C TRP A 282 -20.02 1.99 -6.10
N LYS A 283 -20.90 1.87 -5.10
CA LYS A 283 -22.05 2.77 -4.92
C LYS A 283 -22.32 3.09 -3.46
#